data_AF-A0A378Y9Q6-F1
#
_entry.id   AF-A0A378Y9Q6-F1
#
_cell.length_a   1.000
_cell.length_b   1.000
_cell.length_c   1.000
_cell.angle_alpha   90.00
_cell.angle_beta   90.00
_cell.angle_gamma   90.00
#
_symmetry.space_group_name_H-M   'P 1'
#
loop_
_entity.id
_entity.type
_entity.pdbx_description
1 polymer ?
#
loop_
_entity_poly.entity_id
_entity_poly.type
_entity_poly.pdbx_seq_one_letter_code
_entity_poly.pdbx_strand_id
1 'polypeptide(L)'
;MDPDSDDAEGGPTRLLDFIARREAESAAALAAARIGSGKEPFSLEALRAAYDLTLDLGTRPLTAADVAEYERRYYLTAPPDIRTVAQFGEYLYSLYINEVG
;
A
#
# COMPACT_ATOMS: atom_id res chain seq x y z
N MET A 1 7.36 -30.49 44.13
CA MET A 1 8.59 -29.93 43.54
C MET A 1 8.31 -29.91 42.07
N ASP A 2 7.58 -28.88 41.68
CA ASP A 2 6.92 -28.75 40.40
C ASP A 2 7.96 -28.35 39.34
N PRO A 3 7.83 -28.88 38.11
CA PRO A 3 8.86 -28.75 37.09
C PRO A 3 8.96 -27.31 36.58
N ASP A 4 10.21 -26.85 36.56
CA ASP A 4 10.74 -25.85 35.66
C ASP A 4 10.52 -26.32 34.21
N SER A 5 9.94 -25.45 33.36
CA SER A 5 10.31 -25.25 31.96
C SER A 5 9.23 -24.41 31.26
N ASP A 6 9.50 -23.11 31.26
CA ASP A 6 9.12 -22.18 30.23
C ASP A 6 9.60 -22.71 28.87
N ASP A 7 8.70 -22.96 27.90
CA ASP A 7 9.09 -23.10 26.50
C ASP A 7 7.93 -22.70 25.57
N ALA A 8 7.88 -21.40 25.31
CA ALA A 8 7.44 -20.72 24.09
C ALA A 8 6.77 -21.54 22.96
N GLU A 9 5.51 -21.95 23.11
CA GLU A 9 4.65 -22.30 21.96
C GLU A 9 4.07 -21.05 21.27
N GLY A 10 4.98 -20.22 20.73
CA GLY A 10 4.69 -19.11 19.83
C GLY A 10 5.17 -19.41 18.41
N GLY A 11 4.79 -20.56 17.86
CA GLY A 11 5.32 -21.06 16.58
C GLY A 11 4.97 -20.19 15.35
N PRO A 12 5.71 -20.37 14.23
CA PRO A 12 5.58 -19.61 12.98
C PRO A 12 4.16 -19.59 12.39
N THR A 13 3.32 -20.56 12.76
CA THR A 13 1.90 -20.64 12.40
C THR A 13 1.13 -19.39 12.83
N ARG A 14 1.34 -18.88 14.05
CA ARG A 14 0.67 -17.66 14.53
C ARG A 14 1.07 -16.41 13.75
N LEU A 15 2.33 -16.35 13.31
CA LEU A 15 2.83 -15.23 12.50
C LEU A 15 2.25 -15.29 11.08
N LEU A 16 2.22 -16.46 10.46
CA LEU A 16 1.63 -16.66 9.13
C LEU A 16 0.12 -16.40 9.13
N ASP A 17 -0.62 -16.88 10.14
CA ASP A 17 -2.04 -16.59 10.31
C ASP A 17 -2.31 -15.09 10.53
N PHE A 18 -1.45 -14.42 11.32
CA PHE A 18 -1.53 -12.98 11.54
C PHE A 18 -1.27 -12.18 10.25
N ILE A 19 -0.27 -12.58 9.46
CA ILE A 19 0.04 -11.97 8.17
C ILE A 19 -1.13 -12.17 7.20
N ALA A 20 -1.60 -13.41 7.04
CA ALA A 20 -2.70 -13.74 6.13
C ALA A 20 -3.99 -12.98 6.49
N ARG A 21 -4.30 -12.88 7.79
CA ARG A 21 -5.44 -12.09 8.28
C ARG A 21 -5.27 -10.61 7.95
N ARG A 22 -4.10 -10.03 8.21
CA ARG A 22 -3.83 -8.61 7.92
C ARG A 22 -3.89 -8.30 6.42
N GLU A 23 -3.43 -9.22 5.57
CA GLU A 23 -3.55 -9.09 4.12
C GLU A 23 -5.01 -9.17 3.66
N ALA A 24 -5.80 -10.09 4.22
CA ALA A 24 -7.23 -10.19 3.93
C ALA A 24 -8.01 -8.94 4.39
N GLU A 25 -7.69 -8.41 5.58
CA GLU A 25 -8.26 -7.15 6.09
C GLU A 25 -7.88 -5.96 5.17
N SER A 26 -6.65 -5.95 4.65
CA SER A 26 -6.18 -4.91 3.72
C SER A 26 -6.88 -4.99 2.35
N ALA A 27 -7.11 -6.21 1.84
CA ALA A 27 -7.84 -6.43 0.59
C ALA A 27 -9.32 -6.04 0.71
N ALA A 28 -9.96 -6.37 1.83
CA ALA A 28 -11.35 -5.98 2.10
C ALA A 28 -11.49 -4.46 2.25
N ALA A 29 -10.55 -3.80 2.96
CA ALA A 29 -10.52 -2.35 3.09
C ALA A 29 -10.33 -1.66 1.74
N LEU A 30 -9.44 -2.19 0.89
CA LEU A 30 -9.22 -1.67 -0.46
C LEU A 30 -10.46 -1.81 -1.33
N ALA A 31 -11.12 -2.98 -1.31
CA ALA A 31 -12.36 -3.20 -2.06
C ALA A 31 -13.49 -2.24 -1.60
N ALA A 32 -13.63 -2.04 -0.29
CA ALA A 32 -14.59 -1.08 0.25
C ALA A 32 -14.27 0.36 -0.16
N ALA A 33 -12.99 0.75 -0.12
CA ALA A 33 -12.55 2.10 -0.51
C ALA A 33 -12.74 2.34 -2.02
N ARG A 34 -12.50 1.34 -2.88
CA ARG A 34 -12.76 1.45 -4.33
C ARG A 34 -14.21 1.81 -4.63
N ILE A 35 -15.16 1.23 -3.89
CA ILE A 35 -16.60 1.42 -4.13
C ILE A 35 -17.13 2.67 -3.40
N GLY A 36 -16.70 2.91 -2.16
CA GLY A 36 -17.29 3.91 -1.28
C GLY A 36 -16.61 5.28 -1.25
N SER A 37 -15.40 5.42 -1.81
CA SER A 37 -14.64 6.67 -1.69
C SER A 37 -15.10 7.79 -2.63
N GLY A 38 -15.81 7.45 -3.71
CA GLY A 38 -16.16 8.39 -4.77
C GLY A 38 -14.94 8.96 -5.51
N LYS A 39 -13.75 8.36 -5.33
CA LYS A 39 -12.54 8.69 -6.08
C LYS A 39 -12.61 8.08 -7.48
N GLU A 40 -11.89 8.67 -8.42
CA GLU A 40 -11.62 8.07 -9.73
C GLU A 40 -11.04 6.65 -9.55
N PRO A 41 -11.44 5.66 -10.38
CA PRO A 41 -10.80 4.36 -10.41
C PRO A 41 -9.28 4.47 -10.62
N PHE A 42 -8.50 3.73 -9.84
CA PHE A 42 -7.04 3.71 -10.02
C PHE A 42 -6.66 3.20 -11.42
N SER A 43 -5.78 3.94 -12.10
CA SER A 43 -5.24 3.58 -13.40
C SER A 43 -3.73 3.79 -13.40
N LEU A 44 -2.97 2.72 -13.65
CA LEU A 44 -1.52 2.80 -13.76
C LEU A 44 -1.09 3.70 -14.94
N GLU A 45 -1.85 3.71 -16.03
CA GLU A 45 -1.57 4.55 -17.18
C GLU A 45 -1.73 6.04 -16.82
N ALA A 46 -2.81 6.40 -16.13
CA ALA A 46 -3.03 7.76 -15.67
C ALA A 46 -1.95 8.19 -14.65
N LEU A 47 -1.52 7.28 -13.77
CA LEU A 47 -0.44 7.54 -12.83
C LEU A 47 0.88 7.82 -13.57
N ARG A 48 1.22 7.01 -14.57
CA ARG A 48 2.43 7.21 -15.39
C ARG A 48 2.43 8.52 -16.17
N ALA A 49 1.25 9.01 -16.54
CA ALA A 49 1.11 10.31 -17.19
C ALA A 49 1.33 11.48 -16.22
N ALA A 50 1.10 11.28 -14.92
CA ALA A 50 1.17 12.32 -13.89
C ALA A 50 2.44 12.28 -13.02
N TYR A 51 3.11 11.13 -12.92
CA TYR A 51 4.27 10.91 -12.06
C TYR A 51 5.31 10.01 -12.72
N ASP A 52 6.58 10.42 -12.63
CA ASP A 52 7.71 9.60 -13.06
C ASP A 52 7.98 8.51 -12.02
N LEU A 53 7.51 7.29 -12.30
CA LEU A 53 7.68 6.15 -11.40
C LEU A 53 9.16 5.78 -11.16
N THR A 54 10.10 6.24 -12.00
CA THR A 54 11.53 6.00 -11.77
C THR A 54 12.06 6.72 -10.53
N LEU A 55 11.35 7.72 -10.01
CA LEU A 55 11.69 8.38 -8.76
C LEU A 55 11.56 7.43 -7.55
N ASP A 56 10.55 6.56 -7.56
CA ASP A 56 10.32 5.55 -6.50
C ASP A 56 11.02 4.21 -6.82
N LEU A 57 11.07 3.83 -8.10
CA LEU A 57 11.57 2.54 -8.56
C LEU A 57 13.08 2.56 -8.86
N GLY A 58 13.66 3.74 -9.11
CA GLY A 58 14.98 3.86 -9.69
C GLY A 58 15.06 3.13 -11.04
N THR A 59 16.04 2.26 -11.18
CA THR A 59 16.25 1.45 -12.40
C THR A 59 15.53 0.10 -12.38
N ARG A 60 14.80 -0.23 -11.30
CA ARG A 60 14.15 -1.54 -11.18
C ARG A 60 12.85 -1.57 -12.01
N PRO A 61 12.50 -2.73 -12.61
CA PRO A 61 11.24 -2.85 -13.33
C PRO A 61 10.05 -2.75 -12.38
N LEU A 62 8.95 -2.19 -12.88
CA LEU A 62 7.67 -2.16 -12.18
C LEU A 62 7.10 -3.59 -12.07
N THR A 63 6.75 -4.00 -10.85
CA THR A 63 6.12 -5.31 -10.59
C THR A 63 4.62 -5.17 -10.29
N ALA A 64 3.87 -6.27 -10.34
CA ALA A 64 2.46 -6.27 -9.94
C ALA A 64 2.26 -5.85 -8.46
N ALA A 65 3.23 -6.18 -7.59
CA ALA A 65 3.20 -5.78 -6.18
C ALA A 65 3.32 -4.25 -6.02
N ASP A 66 4.17 -3.61 -6.83
CA ASP A 66 4.28 -2.15 -6.83
C ASP A 66 2.97 -1.49 -7.28
N VAL A 67 2.33 -2.02 -8.32
CA VAL A 67 1.03 -1.50 -8.81
C VAL A 67 -0.03 -1.61 -7.72
N ALA A 68 -0.11 -2.76 -7.04
CA ALA A 68 -1.04 -2.96 -5.94
C ALA A 68 -0.76 -1.99 -4.78
N GLU A 69 0.51 -1.71 -4.49
CA GLU A 69 0.87 -0.75 -3.44
C GLU A 69 0.52 0.70 -3.82
N TYR A 70 0.74 1.13 -5.07
CA TYR A 70 0.30 2.45 -5.52
C TYR A 70 -1.21 2.62 -5.39
N GLU A 71 -1.95 1.60 -5.80
CA GLU A 71 -3.41 1.60 -5.67
C GLU A 71 -3.84 1.66 -4.20
N ARG A 72 -3.20 0.85 -3.35
CA ARG A 72 -3.46 0.85 -1.91
C ARG A 72 -3.20 2.23 -1.30
N ARG A 73 -2.07 2.86 -1.65
CA ARG A 73 -1.72 4.22 -1.19
C ARG A 73 -2.76 5.23 -1.66
N TYR A 74 -3.19 5.17 -2.92
CA TYR A 74 -4.20 6.08 -3.48
C TYR A 74 -5.55 6.05 -2.74
N TYR A 75 -6.03 4.85 -2.40
CA TYR A 75 -7.32 4.70 -1.73
C TYR A 75 -7.25 4.85 -0.20
N LEU A 76 -6.19 4.35 0.44
CA LEU A 76 -6.14 4.20 1.90
C LEU A 76 -5.23 5.20 2.61
N THR A 77 -4.25 5.79 1.93
CA THR A 77 -3.20 6.61 2.56
C THR A 77 -3.16 8.04 2.02
N ALA A 78 -3.53 8.24 0.76
CA ALA A 78 -3.58 9.55 0.15
C ALA A 78 -4.62 10.44 0.86
N PRO A 79 -4.31 11.73 1.06
CA PRO A 79 -5.24 12.69 1.65
C PRO A 79 -6.66 12.61 1.05
N PRO A 80 -7.71 12.88 1.84
CA PRO A 80 -9.10 12.75 1.39
C PRO A 80 -9.48 13.72 0.26
N ASP A 81 -8.75 14.83 0.11
CA ASP A 81 -8.93 15.81 -0.97
C ASP A 81 -8.39 15.32 -2.32
N ILE A 82 -7.57 14.26 -2.33
CA ILE A 82 -7.10 13.62 -3.55
C ILE A 82 -8.20 12.69 -4.08
N ARG A 83 -8.81 13.11 -5.18
CA ARG A 83 -9.95 12.43 -5.82
C ARG A 83 -9.64 11.83 -7.18
N THR A 84 -8.53 12.21 -7.80
CA THR A 84 -8.11 11.73 -9.13
C THR A 84 -6.71 11.12 -9.08
N VAL A 85 -6.42 10.25 -10.05
CA VAL A 85 -5.10 9.62 -10.15
C VAL A 85 -4.02 10.66 -10.52
N ALA A 86 -4.39 11.70 -11.27
CA ALA A 86 -3.49 12.82 -11.58
C ALA A 86 -3.07 13.60 -10.32
N GLN A 87 -4.03 13.97 -9.46
CA GLN A 87 -3.74 14.61 -8.17
C GLN A 87 -2.89 13.73 -7.26
N PHE A 88 -3.08 12.42 -7.35
CA PHE A 88 -2.25 11.48 -6.62
C PHE A 88 -0.80 11.47 -7.11
N GLY A 89 -0.57 11.55 -8.41
CA GLY A 89 0.77 11.71 -8.99
C GLY A 89 1.48 12.97 -8.49
N GLU A 90 0.79 14.11 -8.48
CA GLU A 90 1.32 15.38 -7.95
C GLU A 90 1.66 15.28 -6.44
N TYR A 91 0.83 14.56 -5.68
CA TYR A 91 1.08 14.29 -4.28
C TYR A 91 2.30 13.40 -4.05
N LEU A 92 2.50 12.34 -4.85
CA LEU A 92 3.70 11.52 -4.78
C LEU A 92 4.96 12.33 -5.08
N TYR A 93 4.92 13.18 -6.11
CA TYR A 93 6.01 14.09 -6.39
C TYR A 93 6.30 15.04 -5.22
N SER A 94 5.25 15.57 -4.59
CA SER A 94 5.36 16.42 -3.41
C SER A 94 5.99 15.68 -2.22
N LEU A 95 5.70 14.39 -2.03
CA LEU A 95 6.38 13.59 -1.01
C LEU A 95 7.85 13.40 -1.32
N TYR A 96 8.17 13.01 -2.56
CA TYR A 96 9.54 12.79 -3.01
C TYR A 96 10.43 14.02 -2.79
N ILE A 97 9.98 15.21 -3.22
CA ILE A 97 10.76 16.45 -3.04
C ILE A 97 10.97 16.81 -1.56
N ASN A 98 10.03 16.44 -0.67
CA ASN A 98 10.13 16.73 0.77
C ASN A 98 10.99 15.69 1.51
N GLU A 99 11.10 14.45 1.01
CA GLU A 99 12.00 13.42 1.57
C GLU A 99 13.46 13.59 1.11
N VAL A 100 13.68 14.20 -0.05
CA VAL A 100 15.02 14.48 -0.61
C VAL A 100 15.57 15.86 -0.17
N GLY A 101 14.70 16.73 0.37
CA GLY A 101 15.02 18.11 0.79
C GLY A 101 15.70 18.25 2.13
#